data_AF-A0A357TD27-F1
#
_entry.id   AF-A0A357TD27-F1
#
_cell.length_a   1.000
_cell.length_b   1.000
_cell.length_c   1.000
_cell.angle_alpha   90.00
_cell.angle_beta   90.00
_cell.angle_gamma   90.00
#
_symmetry.space_group_name_H-M   'P 1'
#
loop_
_entity.id
_entity.type
_entity.pdbx_description
1 polymer ?
#
loop_
_entity_poly.entity_id
_entity_poly.type
_entity_poly.pdbx_seq_one_letter_code
_entity_poly.pdbx_strand_id
1 'polypeptide(L)'
;MQREKKLNFLADRVKKSGGDPIILEISVGKEVGWADISISDVLSKVGKTTEEVFSLDRGKAADIVIEGAKRLVLELYEKNEIDGIVAYGGSMGASIATSVMRALPVGFPKLMLTTMAAGDISPYVGTKDICMMYPIAEAGLNKVTRRILNNAAACVVGMANSPDLDDIAEKPLIGCMMFGVTTPCVLRASKYFESRGYDVIINHAVGSGGRSMEELIGDGLISGVLDITTHEIGDYLLGGVLSAGPDRLTAAGDIGIPQVIAPGGLDLINFGPKDTVPEEHLSKTHLPGKGLYIHNPTVTCVGVSPDEASLIAEHIAEKINRAKGPTAFCIPMRGWGACDLSEPNKDLGWAGPDPGPVWVSDPEKPERSLRSRKFARTLLDKVDLEKSNVDILIVDKHLNEPEFADLMSELLEEMLTGRWKKGSHHDLSYIVHLEEL
;
A
#
# COMPACT_ATOMS: atom_id res chain seq x y z
N MET A 1 35.59 -8.69 -15.83
CA MET A 1 36.71 -9.22 -15.00
C MET A 1 36.46 -9.29 -13.48
N GLN A 2 36.52 -8.22 -12.66
CA GLN A 2 36.32 -8.39 -11.19
C GLN A 2 34.86 -8.74 -10.80
N ARG A 3 33.86 -8.13 -11.46
CA ARG A 3 32.43 -8.42 -11.22
C ARG A 3 32.05 -9.82 -11.70
N GLU A 4 32.43 -10.15 -12.93
CA GLU A 4 32.35 -11.50 -13.52
C GLU A 4 32.91 -12.58 -12.58
N LYS A 5 34.12 -12.41 -12.04
CA LYS A 5 34.68 -13.37 -11.07
C LYS A 5 33.81 -13.57 -9.82
N LYS A 6 33.12 -12.54 -9.35
CA LYS A 6 32.22 -12.64 -8.18
C LYS A 6 30.90 -13.30 -8.54
N LEU A 7 30.30 -12.95 -9.69
CA LEU A 7 29.06 -13.56 -10.15
C LEU A 7 29.27 -15.03 -10.51
N ASN A 8 30.34 -15.39 -11.20
CA ASN A 8 30.69 -16.78 -11.47
C ASN A 8 30.97 -17.56 -10.18
N PHE A 9 31.60 -16.93 -9.18
CA PHE A 9 31.75 -17.55 -7.86
C PHE A 9 30.40 -17.75 -7.17
N LEU A 10 29.51 -16.76 -7.19
CA LEU A 10 28.18 -16.85 -6.60
C LEU A 10 27.35 -17.95 -7.28
N ALA A 11 27.35 -18.01 -8.62
CA ALA A 11 26.70 -19.06 -9.39
C ALA A 11 27.26 -20.45 -9.05
N ASP A 12 28.59 -20.63 -9.00
CA ASP A 12 29.20 -21.89 -8.54
C ASP A 12 28.74 -22.28 -7.12
N ARG A 13 28.59 -21.30 -6.22
CA ARG A 13 28.08 -21.56 -4.86
C ARG A 13 26.60 -21.88 -4.84
N VAL A 14 25.77 -21.29 -5.70
CA VAL A 14 24.35 -21.64 -5.86
C VAL A 14 24.25 -23.10 -6.31
N LYS A 15 25.01 -23.48 -7.34
CA LYS A 15 25.08 -24.86 -7.83
C LYS A 15 25.49 -25.85 -6.75
N LYS A 16 26.50 -25.52 -5.96
CA LYS A 16 26.96 -26.36 -4.83
C LYS A 16 25.99 -26.41 -3.65
N SER A 17 25.05 -25.47 -3.57
CA SER A 17 24.01 -25.45 -2.54
C SER A 17 22.76 -26.23 -2.98
N GLY A 18 22.70 -26.68 -4.23
CA GLY A 18 21.59 -27.48 -4.77
C GLY A 18 20.69 -26.77 -5.78
N GLY A 19 20.94 -25.49 -6.10
CA GLY A 19 20.19 -24.77 -7.14
C GLY A 19 20.81 -24.93 -8.54
N ASP A 20 20.11 -24.45 -9.57
CA ASP A 20 20.64 -24.34 -10.94
C ASP A 20 20.66 -22.86 -11.39
N PRO A 21 21.83 -22.19 -11.37
CA PRO A 21 21.90 -20.75 -11.60
C PRO A 21 21.82 -20.40 -13.08
N ILE A 22 21.01 -19.38 -13.40
CA ILE A 22 21.02 -18.67 -14.69
C ILE A 22 21.50 -17.23 -14.43
N ILE A 23 22.47 -16.75 -15.20
CA ILE A 23 23.02 -15.40 -15.06
C ILE A 23 22.28 -14.42 -15.98
N LEU A 24 21.51 -13.52 -15.37
CA LEU A 24 20.87 -12.38 -16.03
C LEU A 24 21.77 -11.14 -16.02
N GLU A 25 22.02 -10.56 -17.19
CA GLU A 25 22.75 -9.30 -17.32
C GLU A 25 21.85 -8.06 -17.16
N ILE A 26 22.30 -7.09 -16.35
CA ILE A 26 21.65 -5.78 -16.16
C ILE A 26 22.64 -4.61 -16.33
N SER A 27 23.57 -4.75 -17.28
CA SER A 27 24.59 -3.76 -17.58
C SER A 27 24.00 -2.52 -18.26
N VAL A 28 24.51 -1.33 -17.93
CA VAL A 28 24.03 -0.04 -18.49
C VAL A 28 25.07 0.70 -19.34
N GLY A 29 26.14 0.02 -19.78
CA GLY A 29 27.20 0.71 -20.53
C GLY A 29 28.01 -0.14 -21.49
N LYS A 30 28.08 -1.47 -21.28
CA LYS A 30 28.62 -2.40 -22.24
C LYS A 30 28.10 -3.81 -21.94
N GLU A 31 27.76 -4.54 -22.99
CA GLU A 31 27.45 -5.97 -22.93
C GLU A 31 28.67 -6.79 -22.51
N VAL A 32 28.47 -7.75 -21.60
CA VAL A 32 29.57 -8.53 -21.03
C VAL A 32 29.91 -9.79 -21.84
N GLY A 33 28.98 -10.34 -22.60
CA GLY A 33 29.19 -11.45 -23.54
C GLY A 33 29.42 -12.83 -22.91
N TRP A 34 29.18 -12.99 -21.60
CA TRP A 34 29.32 -14.27 -20.88
C TRP A 34 28.13 -14.61 -19.99
N ALA A 35 27.10 -13.75 -19.93
CA ALA A 35 25.86 -14.03 -19.21
C ALA A 35 24.97 -14.98 -20.03
N ASP A 36 24.18 -15.81 -19.34
CA ASP A 36 23.27 -16.75 -20.00
C ASP A 36 22.09 -16.01 -20.66
N ILE A 37 21.62 -14.94 -20.03
CA ILE A 37 20.65 -13.99 -20.59
C ILE A 37 21.36 -12.65 -20.76
N SER A 38 21.55 -12.25 -22.02
CA SER A 38 22.31 -11.06 -22.37
C SER A 38 21.52 -9.78 -22.10
N ILE A 39 22.23 -8.66 -22.01
CA ILE A 39 21.57 -7.35 -21.99
C ILE A 39 20.79 -7.08 -23.28
N SER A 40 21.21 -7.64 -24.42
CA SER A 40 20.47 -7.55 -25.68
C SER A 40 19.12 -8.25 -25.59
N ASP A 41 19.04 -9.42 -24.93
CA ASP A 41 17.78 -10.12 -24.68
C ASP A 41 16.85 -9.30 -23.78
N VAL A 42 17.40 -8.69 -22.73
CA VAL A 42 16.67 -7.79 -21.82
C VAL A 42 16.08 -6.60 -22.57
N LEU A 43 16.87 -5.92 -23.39
CA LEU A 43 16.43 -4.73 -24.13
C LEU A 43 15.44 -5.05 -25.26
N SER A 44 15.47 -6.27 -25.80
CA SER A 44 14.50 -6.74 -26.77
C SER A 44 13.06 -6.71 -26.24
N LYS A 45 12.87 -6.90 -24.91
CA LYS A 45 11.55 -6.86 -24.24
C LYS A 45 10.88 -5.48 -24.25
N VAL A 46 11.66 -4.44 -24.54
CA VAL A 46 11.20 -3.05 -24.65
C VAL A 46 11.48 -2.45 -26.03
N GLY A 47 11.87 -3.28 -27.01
CA GLY A 47 12.13 -2.86 -28.38
C GLY A 47 13.30 -1.86 -28.50
N LYS A 48 14.34 -2.05 -27.69
CA LYS A 48 15.55 -1.19 -27.69
C LYS A 48 16.81 -1.99 -28.05
N THR A 49 17.81 -1.31 -28.59
CA THR A 49 19.14 -1.90 -28.83
C THR A 49 20.17 -1.43 -27.81
N THR A 50 21.29 -2.15 -27.71
CA THR A 50 22.41 -1.79 -26.83
C THR A 50 23.04 -0.46 -27.23
N GLU A 51 23.14 -0.15 -28.54
CA GLU A 51 23.67 1.14 -29.00
C GLU A 51 22.80 2.32 -28.54
N GLU A 52 21.47 2.19 -28.66
CA GLU A 52 20.54 3.23 -28.21
C GLU A 52 20.70 3.47 -26.71
N VAL A 53 20.68 2.42 -25.90
CA VAL A 53 20.68 2.52 -24.44
C VAL A 53 22.03 2.97 -23.90
N PHE A 54 23.15 2.47 -24.42
CA PHE A 54 24.48 2.83 -23.93
C PHE A 54 24.94 4.23 -24.37
N SER A 55 24.23 4.86 -25.31
CA SER A 55 24.44 6.27 -25.67
C SER A 55 23.82 7.25 -24.68
N LEU A 56 22.92 6.79 -23.82
CA LEU A 56 22.20 7.64 -22.86
C LEU A 56 23.04 7.92 -21.60
N ASP A 57 22.60 8.91 -20.83
CA ASP A 57 23.09 9.05 -19.46
C ASP A 57 22.73 7.81 -18.64
N ARG A 58 23.56 7.53 -17.63
CA ARG A 58 23.50 6.29 -16.86
C ARG A 58 22.16 6.08 -16.14
N GLY A 59 21.46 7.16 -15.78
CA GLY A 59 20.15 7.10 -15.14
C GLY A 59 19.10 6.59 -16.11
N LYS A 60 18.96 7.26 -17.27
CA LYS A 60 18.00 6.85 -18.30
C LYS A 60 18.27 5.46 -18.85
N ALA A 61 19.56 5.11 -19.01
CA ALA A 61 19.94 3.76 -19.41
C ALA A 61 19.45 2.71 -18.39
N ALA A 62 19.57 3.02 -17.10
CA ALA A 62 19.09 2.13 -16.03
C ALA A 62 17.57 1.97 -16.03
N ASP A 63 16.80 3.04 -16.26
CA ASP A 63 15.33 2.97 -16.30
C ASP A 63 14.85 2.00 -17.41
N ILE A 64 15.46 2.09 -18.59
CA ILE A 64 15.15 1.18 -19.72
C ILE A 64 15.54 -0.26 -19.41
N VAL A 65 16.72 -0.47 -18.82
CA VAL A 65 17.19 -1.81 -18.41
C VAL A 65 16.30 -2.41 -17.33
N ILE A 66 15.85 -1.61 -16.36
CA ILE A 66 14.91 -2.04 -15.32
C ILE A 66 13.61 -2.51 -15.96
N GLU A 67 13.02 -1.72 -16.87
CA GLU A 67 11.76 -2.08 -17.53
C GLU A 67 11.88 -3.38 -18.33
N GLY A 68 12.94 -3.54 -19.13
CA GLY A 68 13.19 -4.77 -19.87
C GLY A 68 13.40 -5.97 -18.96
N ALA A 69 14.18 -5.80 -17.88
CA ALA A 69 14.50 -6.87 -16.95
C ALA A 69 13.30 -7.30 -16.11
N LYS A 70 12.42 -6.37 -15.73
CA LYS A 70 11.14 -6.68 -15.07
C LYS A 70 10.28 -7.60 -15.94
N ARG A 71 10.06 -7.25 -17.21
CA ARG A 71 9.27 -8.07 -18.14
C ARG A 71 9.87 -9.46 -18.30
N LEU A 72 11.18 -9.53 -18.49
CA LEU A 72 11.88 -10.79 -18.66
C LEU A 72 11.76 -11.68 -17.40
N VAL A 73 12.02 -11.13 -16.22
CA VAL A 73 11.96 -11.88 -14.96
C VAL A 73 10.52 -12.33 -14.64
N LEU A 74 9.52 -11.49 -14.93
CA LEU A 74 8.11 -11.88 -14.81
C LEU A 74 7.76 -13.02 -15.76
N GLU A 75 8.20 -12.98 -17.03
CA GLU A 75 7.96 -14.08 -17.97
C GLU A 75 8.61 -15.40 -17.49
N LEU A 76 9.80 -15.34 -16.89
CA LEU A 76 10.44 -16.52 -16.31
C LEU A 76 9.66 -17.05 -15.10
N TYR A 77 9.18 -16.16 -14.25
CA TYR A 77 8.36 -16.50 -13.09
C TYR A 77 7.04 -17.17 -13.50
N GLU A 78 6.30 -16.57 -14.44
CA GLU A 78 5.02 -17.09 -14.94
C GLU A 78 5.15 -18.47 -15.59
N LYS A 79 6.32 -18.78 -16.18
CA LYS A 79 6.64 -20.10 -16.76
C LYS A 79 7.17 -21.10 -15.74
N ASN A 80 7.31 -20.72 -14.47
CA ASN A 80 7.96 -21.49 -13.42
C ASN A 80 9.40 -21.92 -13.80
N GLU A 81 10.15 -21.02 -14.47
CA GLU A 81 11.54 -21.25 -14.87
C GLU A 81 12.55 -20.71 -13.83
N ILE A 82 12.07 -20.02 -12.80
CA ILE A 82 12.89 -19.50 -11.69
C ILE A 82 12.19 -19.71 -10.34
N ASP A 83 12.96 -20.10 -9.33
CA ASP A 83 12.48 -20.30 -7.95
C ASP A 83 13.02 -19.24 -6.97
N GLY A 84 13.91 -18.37 -7.44
CA GLY A 84 14.48 -17.31 -6.62
C GLY A 84 15.43 -16.40 -7.40
N ILE A 85 15.70 -15.22 -6.84
CA ILE A 85 16.60 -14.24 -7.44
C ILE A 85 17.62 -13.74 -6.41
N VAL A 86 18.89 -13.70 -6.81
CA VAL A 86 19.99 -13.16 -6.00
C VAL A 86 20.84 -12.18 -6.80
N ALA A 87 21.18 -11.05 -6.19
CA ALA A 87 22.02 -10.05 -6.83
C ALA A 87 23.11 -9.51 -5.89
N TYR A 88 24.22 -9.05 -6.46
CA TYR A 88 25.32 -8.41 -5.74
C TYR A 88 25.70 -7.10 -6.40
N GLY A 89 25.68 -6.00 -5.64
CA GLY A 89 26.07 -4.69 -6.17
C GLY A 89 26.16 -3.58 -5.12
N GLY A 90 26.92 -2.54 -5.44
CA GLY A 90 26.87 -1.27 -4.69
C GLY A 90 25.55 -0.52 -4.95
N SER A 91 25.49 0.77 -4.60
CA SER A 91 24.24 1.56 -4.67
C SER A 91 23.49 1.47 -6.02
N MET A 92 24.16 1.71 -7.15
CA MET A 92 23.52 1.65 -8.47
C MET A 92 23.03 0.24 -8.83
N GLY A 93 23.85 -0.78 -8.57
CA GLY A 93 23.49 -2.17 -8.88
C GLY A 93 22.34 -2.65 -8.02
N ALA A 94 22.31 -2.26 -6.74
CA ALA A 94 21.20 -2.53 -5.84
C ALA A 94 19.92 -1.82 -6.28
N SER A 95 20.00 -0.56 -6.72
CA SER A 95 18.84 0.17 -7.24
C SER A 95 18.19 -0.55 -8.43
N ILE A 96 18.98 -0.95 -9.42
CA ILE A 96 18.50 -1.69 -10.60
C ILE A 96 17.95 -3.06 -10.18
N ALA A 97 18.77 -3.87 -9.50
CA ALA A 97 18.40 -5.24 -9.16
C ALA A 97 17.16 -5.31 -8.26
N THR A 98 17.07 -4.45 -7.23
CA THR A 98 15.89 -4.43 -6.36
C THR A 98 14.65 -3.90 -7.07
N SER A 99 14.78 -2.98 -8.03
CA SER A 99 13.65 -2.57 -8.86
C SER A 99 13.10 -3.72 -9.70
N VAL A 100 13.96 -4.63 -10.18
CA VAL A 100 13.55 -5.86 -10.84
C VAL A 100 12.96 -6.86 -9.85
N MET A 101 13.60 -7.07 -8.70
CA MET A 101 13.09 -7.95 -7.63
C MET A 101 11.71 -7.53 -7.16
N ARG A 102 11.41 -6.22 -7.10
CA ARG A 102 10.10 -5.71 -6.68
C ARG A 102 8.97 -6.00 -7.67
N ALA A 103 9.26 -6.43 -8.90
CA ALA A 103 8.21 -6.89 -9.81
C ALA A 103 7.72 -8.30 -9.46
N LEU A 104 8.52 -9.10 -8.78
CA LEU A 104 8.13 -10.45 -8.35
C LEU A 104 7.18 -10.37 -7.14
N PRO A 105 6.24 -11.32 -7.02
CA PRO A 105 5.23 -11.28 -5.96
C PRO A 105 5.83 -11.46 -4.57
N VAL A 106 5.07 -11.04 -3.55
CA VAL A 106 5.36 -11.34 -2.15
C VAL A 106 5.46 -12.86 -1.93
N GLY A 107 6.41 -13.30 -1.12
CA GLY A 107 6.70 -14.72 -0.88
C GLY A 107 7.74 -15.32 -1.82
N PHE A 108 7.94 -14.76 -3.03
CA PHE A 108 8.97 -15.25 -3.93
C PHE A 108 10.39 -15.02 -3.36
N PRO A 109 11.32 -15.98 -3.38
CA PRO A 109 12.66 -15.79 -2.81
C PRO A 109 13.49 -14.67 -3.47
N LYS A 110 13.76 -13.59 -2.73
CA LYS A 110 14.49 -12.40 -3.22
C LYS A 110 15.63 -12.02 -2.26
N LEU A 111 16.88 -12.05 -2.73
CA LEU A 111 18.07 -11.72 -1.94
C LEU A 111 18.97 -10.68 -2.60
N MET A 112 19.13 -9.51 -1.99
CA MET A 112 20.02 -8.45 -2.45
C MET A 112 21.24 -8.32 -1.52
N LEU A 113 22.44 -8.52 -2.07
CA LEU A 113 23.69 -8.18 -1.39
C LEU A 113 24.16 -6.78 -1.78
N THR A 114 24.15 -5.84 -0.85
CA THR A 114 24.62 -4.48 -1.12
C THR A 114 25.36 -3.82 0.02
N THR A 115 26.37 -3.02 -0.32
CA THR A 115 27.08 -2.17 0.64
C THR A 115 26.19 -1.10 1.27
N MET A 116 24.99 -0.88 0.72
CA MET A 116 23.98 0.02 1.27
C MET A 116 23.10 -0.62 2.35
N ALA A 117 23.22 -1.94 2.59
CA ALA A 117 22.32 -2.66 3.49
C ALA A 117 22.51 -2.28 4.98
N ALA A 118 23.62 -1.64 5.33
CA ALA A 118 23.88 -1.09 6.67
C ALA A 118 23.46 0.39 6.77
N GLY A 119 22.36 0.78 6.11
CA GLY A 119 21.83 2.14 6.05
C GLY A 119 20.31 2.14 5.84
N ASP A 120 19.78 3.23 5.27
CA ASP A 120 18.37 3.27 4.87
C ASP A 120 18.14 2.37 3.66
N ILE A 121 17.34 1.32 3.88
CA ILE A 121 17.00 0.34 2.85
C ILE A 121 15.59 0.51 2.29
N SER A 122 14.81 1.46 2.79
CA SER A 122 13.44 1.71 2.34
C SER A 122 13.29 1.89 0.81
N PRO A 123 14.19 2.59 0.07
CA PRO A 123 14.04 2.71 -1.39
C PRO A 123 14.38 1.42 -2.15
N TYR A 124 15.07 0.47 -1.51
CA TYR A 124 15.44 -0.81 -2.11
C TYR A 124 14.36 -1.87 -1.89
N VAL A 125 13.82 -1.99 -0.67
CA VAL A 125 12.79 -3.00 -0.37
C VAL A 125 11.40 -2.55 -0.83
N GLY A 126 11.09 -1.25 -0.74
CA GLY A 126 9.76 -0.74 -1.02
C GLY A 126 8.70 -1.40 -0.13
N THR A 127 7.75 -2.08 -0.77
CA THR A 127 6.64 -2.83 -0.16
C THR A 127 6.81 -4.35 -0.25
N LYS A 128 7.96 -4.83 -0.75
CA LYS A 128 8.22 -6.26 -0.97
C LYS A 128 9.13 -6.83 0.12
N ASP A 129 9.07 -8.14 0.27
CA ASP A 129 9.84 -8.98 1.19
C ASP A 129 11.25 -9.31 0.66
N ILE A 130 11.99 -8.27 0.24
CA ILE A 130 13.38 -8.45 -0.22
C ILE A 130 14.32 -8.61 0.97
N CYS A 131 15.03 -9.75 1.03
CA CYS A 131 16.08 -9.97 2.02
C CYS A 131 17.33 -9.14 1.65
N MET A 132 17.79 -8.31 2.57
CA MET A 132 18.98 -7.46 2.39
C MET A 132 20.16 -8.04 3.17
N MET A 133 21.28 -8.29 2.49
CA MET A 133 22.52 -8.79 3.10
C MET A 133 23.68 -7.82 2.90
N TYR A 134 24.34 -7.41 3.99
CA TYR A 134 25.51 -6.54 3.93
C TYR A 134 26.78 -7.34 3.60
N PRO A 135 27.45 -7.12 2.45
CA PRO A 135 28.61 -7.89 2.04
C PRO A 135 29.92 -7.46 2.71
N ILE A 136 29.88 -6.46 3.60
CA ILE A 136 31.02 -5.80 4.27
C ILE A 136 31.97 -5.06 3.31
N ALA A 137 32.40 -5.67 2.21
CA ALA A 137 33.36 -5.11 1.28
C ALA A 137 32.84 -5.09 -0.17
N GLU A 138 33.12 -3.98 -0.87
CA GLU A 138 32.70 -3.76 -2.25
C GLU A 138 33.61 -4.46 -3.28
N ALA A 139 34.92 -4.54 -3.03
CA ALA A 139 35.91 -4.94 -4.02
C ALA A 139 36.63 -6.24 -3.68
N GLY A 140 36.94 -7.03 -4.71
CA GLY A 140 37.74 -8.26 -4.61
C GLY A 140 37.00 -9.51 -4.09
N LEU A 141 37.50 -10.67 -4.54
CA LEU A 141 37.08 -12.00 -4.06
C LEU A 141 38.12 -12.53 -3.06
N ASN A 142 38.02 -12.01 -1.83
CA ASN A 142 38.96 -12.27 -0.74
C ASN A 142 38.37 -13.27 0.28
N LYS A 143 39.13 -13.56 1.35
CA LYS A 143 38.73 -14.52 2.40
C LYS A 143 37.36 -14.20 3.05
N VAL A 144 36.99 -12.92 3.12
CA VAL A 144 35.74 -12.44 3.71
C VAL A 144 34.62 -12.53 2.68
N THR A 145 34.79 -11.92 1.50
CA THR A 145 33.73 -11.87 0.48
C THR A 145 33.35 -13.25 -0.04
N ARG A 146 34.30 -14.22 -0.12
CA ARG A 146 33.98 -15.62 -0.46
C ARG A 146 33.03 -16.28 0.53
N ARG A 147 33.21 -16.04 1.83
CA ARG A 147 32.35 -16.61 2.89
C ARG A 147 30.95 -16.02 2.82
N ILE A 148 30.86 -14.71 2.60
CA ILE A 148 29.56 -14.03 2.54
C ILE A 148 28.79 -14.42 1.27
N LEU A 149 29.45 -14.43 0.10
CA LEU A 149 28.83 -14.90 -1.15
C LEU A 149 28.41 -16.38 -1.06
N ASN A 150 29.19 -17.21 -0.36
CA ASN A 150 28.80 -18.60 -0.07
C ASN A 150 27.51 -18.67 0.76
N ASN A 151 27.42 -17.87 1.83
CA ASN A 151 26.23 -17.87 2.69
C ASN A 151 25.01 -17.32 1.94
N ALA A 152 25.18 -16.33 1.08
CA ALA A 152 24.10 -15.82 0.25
C ALA A 152 23.57 -16.85 -0.74
N ALA A 153 24.46 -17.61 -1.40
CA ALA A 153 24.05 -18.71 -2.26
C ALA A 153 23.23 -19.74 -1.50
N ALA A 154 23.69 -20.16 -0.31
CA ALA A 154 22.95 -21.08 0.54
C ALA A 154 21.61 -20.49 1.02
N CYS A 155 21.57 -19.18 1.29
CA CYS A 155 20.37 -18.46 1.72
C CYS A 155 19.30 -18.48 0.63
N VAL A 156 19.60 -18.01 -0.58
CA VAL A 156 18.59 -17.97 -1.66
C VAL A 156 18.14 -19.36 -2.07
N VAL A 157 19.04 -20.35 -2.10
CA VAL A 157 18.67 -21.74 -2.40
C VAL A 157 17.82 -22.33 -1.26
N GLY A 158 18.12 -22.02 0.00
CA GLY A 158 17.30 -22.45 1.13
C GLY A 158 15.90 -21.82 1.12
N MET A 159 15.79 -20.53 0.76
CA MET A 159 14.50 -19.86 0.57
C MET A 159 13.71 -20.49 -0.59
N ALA A 160 14.36 -20.80 -1.71
CA ALA A 160 13.76 -21.45 -2.88
C ALA A 160 13.35 -22.92 -2.64
N ASN A 161 13.92 -23.57 -1.62
CA ASN A 161 13.55 -24.92 -1.21
C ASN A 161 12.83 -24.91 0.15
N SER A 162 12.13 -23.83 0.50
CA SER A 162 11.30 -23.82 1.69
C SER A 162 10.26 -24.95 1.62
N PRO A 163 9.97 -25.65 2.72
CA PRO A 163 8.90 -26.64 2.74
C PRO A 163 7.57 -26.04 2.28
N ASP A 164 6.78 -26.84 1.57
CA ASP A 164 5.41 -26.50 1.20
C ASP A 164 4.56 -26.26 2.46
N LEU A 165 3.52 -25.43 2.34
CA LEU A 165 2.65 -25.03 3.46
C LEU A 165 1.51 -26.03 3.72
N ASP A 166 1.71 -27.30 3.36
CA ASP A 166 0.71 -28.37 3.15
C ASP A 166 -0.28 -28.66 4.31
N ASP A 167 -0.06 -28.10 5.50
CA ASP A 167 -0.87 -28.33 6.70
C ASP A 167 -1.73 -27.12 7.14
N ILE A 168 -1.81 -26.05 6.34
CA ILE A 168 -2.59 -24.85 6.65
C ILE A 168 -3.73 -24.72 5.65
N ALA A 169 -4.98 -24.83 6.12
CA ALA A 169 -6.13 -24.55 5.28
C ALA A 169 -6.08 -23.11 4.79
N GLU A 170 -5.93 -22.91 3.48
CA GLU A 170 -5.98 -21.58 2.87
C GLU A 170 -7.39 -21.00 3.03
N LYS A 171 -7.47 -19.92 3.80
CA LYS A 171 -8.69 -19.13 3.94
C LYS A 171 -8.60 -17.89 3.05
N PRO A 172 -9.73 -17.40 2.52
CA PRO A 172 -9.73 -16.11 1.84
C PRO A 172 -9.24 -15.02 2.79
N LEU A 173 -8.30 -14.20 2.33
CA LEU A 173 -7.67 -13.16 3.12
C LEU A 173 -8.38 -11.82 2.90
N ILE A 174 -8.81 -11.18 3.99
CA ILE A 174 -9.42 -9.86 4.00
C ILE A 174 -8.39 -8.81 4.40
N GLY A 175 -8.24 -7.78 3.56
CA GLY A 175 -7.42 -6.62 3.86
C GLY A 175 -8.20 -5.59 4.68
N CYS A 176 -7.62 -5.08 5.76
CA CYS A 176 -8.21 -4.03 6.59
C CYS A 176 -7.20 -2.89 6.78
N MET A 177 -7.62 -1.66 6.47
CA MET A 177 -6.80 -0.47 6.71
C MET A 177 -7.17 0.18 8.05
N MET A 178 -6.16 0.45 8.90
CA MET A 178 -6.34 0.94 10.27
C MET A 178 -5.50 2.16 10.58
N PHE A 179 -6.03 3.03 11.44
CA PHE A 179 -5.27 4.04 12.17
C PHE A 179 -5.69 4.05 13.65
N GLY A 180 -4.92 4.70 14.52
CA GLY A 180 -5.23 4.74 15.96
C GLY A 180 -6.66 5.25 16.24
N VAL A 181 -7.12 6.22 15.45
CA VAL A 181 -8.44 6.84 15.59
C VAL A 181 -9.61 6.00 15.02
N THR A 182 -9.32 4.92 14.30
CA THR A 182 -10.31 4.02 13.67
C THR A 182 -10.27 2.59 14.23
N THR A 183 -9.42 2.35 15.25
CA THR A 183 -9.18 1.02 15.83
C THR A 183 -10.46 0.28 16.25
N PRO A 184 -11.45 0.91 16.92
CA PRO A 184 -12.69 0.20 17.31
C PRO A 184 -13.43 -0.41 16.11
N CYS A 185 -13.57 0.34 15.02
CA CYS A 185 -14.24 -0.11 13.80
C CYS A 185 -13.49 -1.29 13.16
N VAL A 186 -12.18 -1.15 12.97
CA VAL A 186 -11.35 -2.17 12.31
C VAL A 186 -11.29 -3.47 13.11
N LEU A 187 -11.10 -3.40 14.43
CA LEU A 187 -11.03 -4.62 15.25
C LEU A 187 -12.37 -5.35 15.32
N ARG A 188 -13.49 -4.63 15.26
CA ARG A 188 -14.82 -5.24 15.18
C ARG A 188 -15.00 -5.97 13.85
N ALA A 189 -14.64 -5.31 12.74
CA ALA A 189 -14.73 -5.91 11.42
C ALA A 189 -13.78 -7.11 11.24
N SER A 190 -12.56 -7.04 11.79
CA SER A 190 -11.62 -8.17 11.84
C SER A 190 -12.25 -9.40 12.51
N LYS A 191 -12.83 -9.22 13.70
CA LYS A 191 -13.50 -10.30 14.43
C LYS A 191 -14.68 -10.88 13.66
N TYR A 192 -15.43 -10.04 12.94
CA TYR A 192 -16.54 -10.48 12.09
C TYR A 192 -16.06 -11.53 11.08
N PHE A 193 -14.98 -11.23 10.34
CA PHE A 193 -14.43 -12.10 9.31
C PHE A 193 -13.69 -13.32 9.88
N GLU A 194 -12.87 -13.15 10.91
CA GLU A 194 -12.18 -14.26 11.59
C GLU A 194 -13.18 -15.32 12.10
N SER A 195 -14.29 -14.88 12.70
CA SER A 195 -15.34 -15.79 13.19
C SER A 195 -16.07 -16.57 12.10
N ARG A 196 -15.90 -16.19 10.83
CA ARG A 196 -16.53 -16.78 9.64
C ARG A 196 -15.56 -17.56 8.75
N GLY A 197 -14.34 -17.81 9.23
CA GLY A 197 -13.36 -18.64 8.52
C GLY A 197 -12.55 -17.89 7.47
N TYR A 198 -12.43 -16.57 7.58
CA TYR A 198 -11.49 -15.77 6.81
C TYR A 198 -10.22 -15.54 7.62
N ASP A 199 -9.10 -15.33 6.94
CA ASP A 199 -7.94 -14.68 7.56
C ASP A 199 -8.05 -13.18 7.35
N VAL A 200 -7.49 -12.39 8.27
CA VAL A 200 -7.52 -10.92 8.19
C VAL A 200 -6.12 -10.37 8.36
N ILE A 201 -5.73 -9.49 7.44
CA ILE A 201 -4.50 -8.70 7.55
C ILE A 201 -4.87 -7.24 7.82
N ILE A 202 -4.33 -6.70 8.92
CA ILE A 202 -4.54 -5.30 9.30
C ILE A 202 -3.26 -4.51 9.01
N ASN A 203 -3.36 -3.56 8.07
CA ASN A 203 -2.27 -2.66 7.74
C ASN A 203 -2.48 -1.29 8.41
N HIS A 204 -1.43 -0.80 9.05
CA HIS A 204 -1.43 0.55 9.60
C HIS A 204 -1.26 1.57 8.47
N ALA A 205 -2.22 2.49 8.32
CA ALA A 205 -2.20 3.58 7.35
C ALA A 205 -1.09 4.59 7.71
N VAL A 206 0.14 4.34 7.29
CA VAL A 206 1.32 5.20 7.56
C VAL A 206 2.11 5.50 6.28
N GLY A 207 1.41 5.50 5.15
CA GLY A 207 1.94 5.58 3.80
C GLY A 207 2.44 4.23 3.29
N SER A 208 3.33 3.56 4.03
CA SER A 208 3.81 2.23 3.65
C SER A 208 2.73 1.16 3.76
N GLY A 209 1.82 1.27 4.72
CA GLY A 209 0.74 0.29 4.89
C GLY A 209 -0.24 0.29 3.73
N GLY A 210 -0.68 1.48 3.27
CA GLY A 210 -1.53 1.60 2.08
C GLY A 210 -0.85 1.07 0.83
N ARG A 211 0.40 1.49 0.55
CA ARG A 211 1.16 0.96 -0.59
C ARG A 211 1.32 -0.56 -0.53
N SER A 212 1.53 -1.12 0.65
CA SER A 212 1.64 -2.57 0.83
C SER A 212 0.29 -3.26 0.58
N MET A 213 -0.83 -2.64 0.97
CA MET A 213 -2.16 -3.17 0.69
C MET A 213 -2.45 -3.19 -0.82
N GLU A 214 -2.17 -2.09 -1.53
CA GLU A 214 -2.30 -2.05 -3.01
C GLU A 214 -1.46 -3.14 -3.68
N GLU A 215 -0.24 -3.38 -3.19
CA GLU A 215 0.66 -4.42 -3.69
C GLU A 215 0.11 -5.83 -3.44
N LEU A 216 -0.38 -6.12 -2.22
CA LEU A 216 -0.95 -7.43 -1.88
C LEU A 216 -2.23 -7.72 -2.68
N ILE A 217 -3.00 -6.69 -2.99
CA ILE A 217 -4.15 -6.78 -3.90
C ILE A 217 -3.65 -7.09 -5.32
N GLY A 218 -2.62 -6.37 -5.79
CA GLY A 218 -1.93 -6.60 -7.07
C GLY A 218 -1.42 -8.03 -7.25
N ASP A 219 -0.82 -8.59 -6.20
CA ASP A 219 -0.28 -9.95 -6.15
C ASP A 219 -1.40 -11.02 -6.03
N GLY A 220 -2.68 -10.63 -5.94
CA GLY A 220 -3.82 -11.55 -5.87
C GLY A 220 -4.00 -12.23 -4.52
N LEU A 221 -3.35 -11.73 -3.46
CA LEU A 221 -3.40 -12.32 -2.12
C LEU A 221 -4.64 -11.89 -1.33
N ILE A 222 -5.24 -10.75 -1.67
CA ILE A 222 -6.42 -10.20 -0.99
C ILE A 222 -7.69 -10.58 -1.75
N SER A 223 -8.62 -11.25 -1.06
CA SER A 223 -9.92 -11.63 -1.62
C SER A 223 -10.94 -10.51 -1.60
N GLY A 224 -10.86 -9.61 -0.62
CA GLY A 224 -11.68 -8.42 -0.49
C GLY A 224 -11.09 -7.45 0.53
N VAL A 225 -11.43 -6.16 0.41
CA VAL A 225 -10.83 -5.11 1.26
C VAL A 225 -11.88 -4.28 1.99
N LEU A 226 -11.68 -4.14 3.30
CA LEU A 226 -12.29 -3.12 4.15
C LEU A 226 -11.33 -1.94 4.25
N ASP A 227 -11.49 -1.00 3.34
CA ASP A 227 -10.69 0.22 3.33
C ASP A 227 -11.30 1.27 4.25
N ILE A 228 -11.36 0.93 5.54
CA ILE A 228 -11.97 1.76 6.59
C ILE A 228 -11.20 3.06 6.77
N THR A 229 -9.87 3.02 6.59
CA THR A 229 -8.97 4.12 6.92
C THR A 229 -8.19 4.58 5.68
N THR A 230 -8.64 5.68 5.09
CA THR A 230 -8.15 6.18 3.79
C THR A 230 -7.32 7.47 3.90
N HIS A 231 -6.93 7.87 5.12
CA HIS A 231 -6.28 9.17 5.38
C HIS A 231 -4.98 9.43 4.61
N GLU A 232 -4.29 8.38 4.15
CA GLU A 232 -3.06 8.49 3.36
C GLU A 232 -3.27 9.27 2.04
N ILE A 233 -4.52 9.37 1.56
CA ILE A 233 -4.94 10.23 0.45
C ILE A 233 -4.94 11.70 0.86
N GLY A 234 -5.45 12.02 2.06
CA GLY A 234 -5.42 13.38 2.61
C GLY A 234 -3.99 13.88 2.78
N ASP A 235 -3.11 13.04 3.32
CA ASP A 235 -1.68 13.35 3.44
C ASP A 235 -1.02 13.57 2.06
N TYR A 236 -1.37 12.78 1.05
CA TYR A 236 -0.88 12.99 -0.33
C TYR A 236 -1.28 14.36 -0.90
N LEU A 237 -2.56 14.73 -0.78
CA LEU A 237 -3.10 15.93 -1.40
C LEU A 237 -2.76 17.21 -0.62
N LEU A 238 -2.60 17.10 0.70
CA LEU A 238 -2.50 18.23 1.61
C LEU A 238 -1.11 18.37 2.27
N GLY A 239 -0.13 17.58 1.83
CA GLY A 239 1.28 17.74 2.25
C GLY A 239 1.65 17.06 3.58
N GLY A 240 0.89 16.06 4.01
CA GLY A 240 1.20 15.24 5.18
C GLY A 240 2.34 14.23 4.92
N VAL A 241 2.94 13.72 6.00
CA VAL A 241 4.13 12.85 5.96
C VAL A 241 3.81 11.37 5.82
N LEU A 242 2.56 10.95 6.03
CA LEU A 242 2.10 9.56 5.94
C LEU A 242 1.38 9.28 4.62
N SER A 243 1.86 9.86 3.52
CA SER A 243 1.30 9.66 2.19
C SER A 243 1.58 8.26 1.63
N ALA A 244 0.56 7.62 1.05
CA ALA A 244 0.69 6.41 0.24
C ALA A 244 0.91 6.71 -1.25
N GLY A 245 0.91 7.98 -1.66
CA GLY A 245 1.09 8.40 -3.04
C GLY A 245 -0.19 8.34 -3.90
N PRO A 246 -0.08 8.64 -5.21
CA PRO A 246 -1.23 8.83 -6.11
C PRO A 246 -2.01 7.55 -6.42
N ASP A 247 -1.40 6.38 -6.22
CA ASP A 247 -2.00 5.08 -6.56
C ASP A 247 -2.80 4.48 -5.40
N ARG A 248 -2.90 5.20 -4.27
CA ARG A 248 -3.75 4.77 -3.15
C ARG A 248 -5.22 4.68 -3.61
N LEU A 249 -5.89 3.62 -3.18
CA LEU A 249 -7.29 3.26 -3.47
C LEU A 249 -7.52 2.92 -4.95
N THR A 250 -6.57 2.25 -5.63
CA THR A 250 -6.71 1.92 -7.06
C THR A 250 -6.73 0.43 -7.36
N ALA A 251 -5.92 -0.39 -6.68
CA ALA A 251 -5.69 -1.78 -7.03
C ALA A 251 -6.97 -2.62 -6.94
N ALA A 252 -7.76 -2.47 -5.87
CA ALA A 252 -9.01 -3.22 -5.71
C ALA A 252 -10.00 -2.93 -6.84
N GLY A 253 -10.16 -1.65 -7.19
CA GLY A 253 -11.02 -1.23 -8.29
C GLY A 253 -10.52 -1.68 -9.66
N ASP A 254 -9.22 -1.58 -9.91
CA ASP A 254 -8.61 -1.91 -11.20
C ASP A 254 -8.59 -3.44 -11.47
N ILE A 255 -8.39 -4.26 -10.44
CA ILE A 255 -8.44 -5.73 -10.51
C ILE A 255 -9.89 -6.24 -10.46
N GLY A 256 -10.74 -5.55 -9.70
CA GLY A 256 -12.16 -5.87 -9.57
C GLY A 256 -12.50 -6.80 -8.41
N ILE A 257 -11.68 -6.83 -7.35
CA ILE A 257 -12.07 -7.51 -6.10
C ILE A 257 -13.10 -6.66 -5.32
N PRO A 258 -13.95 -7.27 -4.49
CA PRO A 258 -14.84 -6.56 -3.59
C PRO A 258 -14.12 -5.55 -2.69
N GLN A 259 -14.65 -4.32 -2.63
CA GLN A 259 -14.15 -3.28 -1.72
C GLN A 259 -15.28 -2.51 -1.04
N VAL A 260 -15.13 -2.28 0.27
CA VAL A 260 -15.99 -1.40 1.05
C VAL A 260 -15.12 -0.35 1.73
N ILE A 261 -15.42 0.92 1.46
CA ILE A 261 -14.53 2.06 1.73
C ILE A 261 -15.21 3.00 2.74
N ALA A 262 -14.44 3.60 3.63
CA ALA A 262 -14.89 4.69 4.49
C ALA A 262 -13.83 5.80 4.59
N PRO A 263 -14.21 7.03 5.01
CA PRO A 263 -13.29 8.15 5.07
C PRO A 263 -12.46 8.19 6.37
N GLY A 264 -12.18 7.04 6.98
CA GLY A 264 -11.59 6.99 8.31
C GLY A 264 -10.23 7.67 8.39
N GLY A 265 -10.07 8.54 9.39
CA GLY A 265 -8.87 9.33 9.61
C GLY A 265 -8.64 10.48 8.61
N LEU A 266 -9.46 10.63 7.55
CA LEU A 266 -9.33 11.75 6.60
C LEU A 266 -9.64 13.12 7.22
N ASP A 267 -10.04 13.14 8.49
CA ASP A 267 -10.20 14.33 9.31
C ASP A 267 -8.84 14.90 9.78
N LEU A 268 -7.74 14.19 9.54
CA LEU A 268 -6.38 14.53 9.99
C LEU A 268 -5.35 14.53 8.85
N ILE A 269 -4.51 15.57 8.84
CA ILE A 269 -3.26 15.65 8.08
C ILE A 269 -2.12 15.35 9.06
N ASN A 270 -1.26 14.38 8.74
CA ASN A 270 -0.26 13.90 9.69
C ASN A 270 1.11 14.53 9.47
N PHE A 271 1.75 14.92 10.56
CA PHE A 271 3.10 15.49 10.58
C PHE A 271 3.93 14.86 11.70
N GLY A 272 5.21 15.23 11.75
CA GLY A 272 6.13 14.84 12.82
C GLY A 272 5.88 15.62 14.13
N PRO A 273 6.94 15.84 14.92
CA PRO A 273 6.89 16.72 16.09
C PRO A 273 6.28 18.09 15.76
N LYS A 274 5.65 18.75 16.75
CA LYS A 274 4.91 20.01 16.53
C LYS A 274 5.72 21.10 15.83
N ASP A 275 7.01 21.21 16.13
CA ASP A 275 7.95 22.17 15.55
C ASP A 275 8.32 21.88 14.09
N THR A 276 7.96 20.69 13.59
CA THR A 276 8.10 20.31 12.17
C THR A 276 6.86 20.56 11.33
N VAL A 277 5.73 20.94 11.95
CA VAL A 277 4.48 21.24 11.23
C VAL A 277 4.67 22.53 10.42
N PRO A 278 4.39 22.53 9.10
CA PRO A 278 4.56 23.73 8.28
C PRO A 278 3.68 24.90 8.76
N GLU A 279 4.23 26.12 8.69
CA GLU A 279 3.56 27.36 9.15
C GLU A 279 2.20 27.60 8.45
N GLU A 280 2.08 27.17 7.18
CA GLU A 280 0.84 27.28 6.41
C GLU A 280 -0.32 26.46 7.00
N HIS A 281 -0.02 25.38 7.73
CA HIS A 281 -1.02 24.58 8.43
C HIS A 281 -1.27 25.13 9.85
N LEU A 282 -0.21 25.48 10.58
CA LEU A 282 -0.32 26.02 11.94
C LEU A 282 -1.14 27.32 11.99
N SER A 283 -0.88 28.24 11.06
CA SER A 283 -1.59 29.52 10.96
C SER A 283 -3.10 29.38 10.73
N LYS A 284 -3.56 28.23 10.20
CA LYS A 284 -4.97 27.93 9.89
C LYS A 284 -5.69 27.15 10.99
N THR A 285 -5.01 26.78 12.08
CA THR A 285 -5.60 25.91 13.13
C THR A 285 -6.79 26.50 13.88
N HIS A 286 -7.01 27.82 13.76
CA HIS A 286 -8.17 28.53 14.30
C HIS A 286 -9.42 28.43 13.41
N LEU A 287 -9.29 27.95 12.17
CA LEU A 287 -10.41 27.81 11.25
C LEU A 287 -11.24 26.55 11.58
N PRO A 288 -12.56 26.55 11.26
CA PRO A 288 -13.42 25.40 11.52
C PRO A 288 -12.89 24.10 10.91
N GLY A 289 -12.77 23.06 11.74
CA GLY A 289 -12.28 21.73 11.34
C GLY A 289 -10.75 21.61 11.17
N LYS A 290 -9.97 22.68 11.39
CA LYS A 290 -8.50 22.69 11.25
C LYS A 290 -7.74 22.51 12.57
N GLY A 291 -8.40 22.08 13.65
CA GLY A 291 -7.78 22.06 14.97
C GLY A 291 -6.50 21.22 15.06
N LEU A 292 -5.65 21.56 16.01
CA LEU A 292 -4.35 20.91 16.22
C LEU A 292 -4.49 19.76 17.23
N TYR A 293 -4.02 18.57 16.86
CA TYR A 293 -3.96 17.41 17.73
C TYR A 293 -2.52 16.96 17.94
N ILE A 294 -1.97 17.19 19.13
CA ILE A 294 -0.65 16.68 19.50
C ILE A 294 -0.83 15.26 20.04
N HIS A 295 -0.65 14.26 19.19
CA HIS A 295 -0.87 12.87 19.55
C HIS A 295 0.19 12.37 20.54
N ASN A 296 1.46 12.63 20.23
CA ASN A 296 2.60 12.29 21.08
C ASN A 296 3.81 13.21 20.75
N PRO A 297 4.95 13.11 21.45
CA PRO A 297 6.11 13.97 21.18
C PRO A 297 6.67 13.90 19.74
N THR A 298 6.34 12.84 18.99
CA THR A 298 6.84 12.59 17.64
C THR A 298 5.80 12.82 16.55
N VAL A 299 4.51 12.95 16.90
CA VAL A 299 3.40 13.01 15.93
C VAL A 299 2.43 14.11 16.30
N THR A 300 2.17 15.00 15.34
CA THR A 300 1.17 16.06 15.41
C THR A 300 0.28 15.98 14.18
N CYS A 301 -1.03 16.13 14.38
CA CYS A 301 -2.00 16.15 13.31
C CYS A 301 -2.67 17.53 13.24
N VAL A 302 -3.00 17.97 12.03
CA VAL A 302 -3.82 19.17 11.79
C VAL A 302 -5.12 18.73 11.13
N GLY A 303 -6.24 19.26 11.60
CA GLY A 303 -7.54 18.89 11.06
C GLY A 303 -7.70 19.24 9.57
N VAL A 304 -8.57 18.49 8.90
CA VAL A 304 -9.02 18.76 7.53
C VAL A 304 -10.30 19.59 7.57
N SER A 305 -10.32 20.72 6.87
CA SER A 305 -11.49 21.58 6.75
C SER A 305 -12.56 20.96 5.84
N PRO A 306 -13.82 21.42 5.91
CA PRO A 306 -14.86 20.96 4.99
C PRO A 306 -14.54 21.18 3.50
N ASP A 307 -13.78 22.23 3.15
CA ASP A 307 -13.41 22.50 1.75
C ASP A 307 -12.27 21.57 1.28
N GLU A 308 -11.28 21.31 2.13
CA GLU A 308 -10.25 20.30 1.85
C GLU A 308 -10.85 18.89 1.73
N ALA A 309 -11.88 18.58 2.53
CA ALA A 309 -12.63 17.33 2.42
C ALA A 309 -13.34 17.19 1.07
N SER A 310 -13.89 18.28 0.50
CA SER A 310 -14.43 18.25 -0.87
C SER A 310 -13.34 17.94 -1.91
N LEU A 311 -12.13 18.49 -1.78
CA LEU A 311 -11.02 18.17 -2.69
C LEU A 311 -10.63 16.67 -2.63
N ILE A 312 -10.62 16.11 -1.42
CA ILE A 312 -10.39 14.67 -1.21
C ILE A 312 -11.52 13.85 -1.84
N ALA A 313 -12.78 14.26 -1.68
CA ALA A 313 -13.93 13.57 -2.26
C ALA A 313 -13.85 13.51 -3.80
N GLU A 314 -13.44 14.60 -4.45
CA GLU A 314 -13.22 14.62 -5.91
C GLU A 314 -12.16 13.59 -6.32
N HIS A 315 -11.02 13.56 -5.62
CA HIS A 315 -9.96 12.60 -5.89
C HIS A 315 -10.41 11.15 -5.70
N ILE A 316 -11.16 10.86 -4.63
CA ILE A 316 -11.70 9.53 -4.35
C ILE A 316 -12.74 9.12 -5.41
N ALA A 317 -13.60 10.04 -5.84
CA ALA A 317 -14.59 9.78 -6.88
C ALA A 317 -13.94 9.33 -8.19
N GLU A 318 -12.82 9.94 -8.60
CA GLU A 318 -12.06 9.52 -9.78
C GLU A 318 -11.60 8.06 -9.67
N LYS A 319 -11.20 7.60 -8.47
CA LYS A 319 -10.79 6.21 -8.23
C LYS A 319 -12.00 5.26 -8.28
N ILE A 320 -13.08 5.60 -7.57
CA ILE A 320 -14.31 4.78 -7.54
C ILE A 320 -14.90 4.63 -8.95
N ASN A 321 -14.89 5.69 -9.75
CA ASN A 321 -15.41 5.65 -11.12
C ASN A 321 -14.67 4.65 -12.02
N ARG A 322 -13.39 4.35 -11.71
CA ARG A 322 -12.60 3.34 -12.42
C ARG A 322 -12.86 1.91 -11.94
N ALA A 323 -13.54 1.71 -10.82
CA ALA A 323 -13.75 0.39 -10.24
C ALA A 323 -14.52 -0.55 -11.18
N LYS A 324 -14.00 -1.75 -11.36
CA LYS A 324 -14.58 -2.81 -12.20
C LYS A 324 -15.39 -3.83 -11.39
N GLY A 325 -15.05 -4.02 -10.12
CA GLY A 325 -15.72 -4.93 -9.19
C GLY A 325 -16.74 -4.25 -8.28
N PRO A 326 -17.48 -5.02 -7.45
CA PRO A 326 -18.39 -4.47 -6.44
C PRO A 326 -17.68 -3.50 -5.49
N THR A 327 -18.23 -2.30 -5.37
CA THR A 327 -17.64 -1.20 -4.60
C THR A 327 -18.74 -0.48 -3.83
N ALA A 328 -18.58 -0.36 -2.51
CA ALA A 328 -19.45 0.47 -1.68
C ALA A 328 -18.63 1.52 -0.92
N PHE A 329 -19.11 2.75 -0.84
CA PHE A 329 -18.54 3.80 0.00
C PHE A 329 -19.51 4.17 1.12
N CYS A 330 -19.12 3.93 2.37
CA CYS A 330 -19.92 4.26 3.55
C CYS A 330 -19.41 5.57 4.16
N ILE A 331 -20.27 6.59 4.24
CA ILE A 331 -19.92 7.93 4.77
C ILE A 331 -20.55 8.09 6.16
N PRO A 332 -19.76 8.07 7.26
CA PRO A 332 -20.27 8.31 8.60
C PRO A 332 -20.51 9.81 8.78
N MET A 333 -21.75 10.19 9.06
CA MET A 333 -22.16 11.59 9.21
C MET A 333 -21.82 12.18 10.57
N ARG A 334 -21.51 11.35 11.58
CA ARG A 334 -21.23 11.81 12.95
C ARG A 334 -19.76 11.77 13.32
N GLY A 335 -18.88 11.58 12.32
CA GLY A 335 -17.43 11.72 12.46
C GLY A 335 -16.62 10.55 11.92
N TRP A 336 -15.38 10.84 11.50
CA TRP A 336 -14.52 9.91 10.76
C TRP A 336 -13.48 9.19 11.63
N GLY A 337 -13.48 9.43 12.94
CA GLY A 337 -12.54 8.82 13.87
C GLY A 337 -12.58 9.53 15.22
N ALA A 338 -11.83 9.00 16.18
CA ALA A 338 -11.80 9.50 17.55
C ALA A 338 -11.57 11.02 17.68
N CYS A 339 -10.84 11.66 16.76
CA CYS A 339 -10.58 13.11 16.85
C CYS A 339 -11.73 13.98 16.30
N ASP A 340 -12.73 13.38 15.65
CA ASP A 340 -13.87 14.04 15.00
C ASP A 340 -15.18 13.67 15.71
N LEU A 341 -15.33 14.13 16.96
CA LEU A 341 -16.48 13.81 17.80
C LEU A 341 -17.08 15.07 18.43
N SER A 342 -18.41 15.17 18.45
CA SER A 342 -19.13 16.29 19.07
C SER A 342 -18.99 16.34 20.60
N GLU A 343 -18.74 15.21 21.24
CA GLU A 343 -18.60 15.07 22.69
C GLU A 343 -17.57 13.97 23.03
N PRO A 344 -16.88 14.05 24.18
CA PRO A 344 -16.02 12.99 24.68
C PRO A 344 -16.69 11.62 24.77
N ASN A 345 -16.11 10.62 24.10
CA ASN A 345 -16.56 9.23 24.19
C ASN A 345 -15.39 8.26 24.05
N LYS A 346 -15.05 7.60 25.17
CA LYS A 346 -13.92 6.65 25.22
C LYS A 346 -14.17 5.38 24.41
N ASP A 347 -15.42 4.95 24.30
CA ASP A 347 -15.79 3.77 23.52
C ASP A 347 -15.60 4.02 22.01
N LEU A 348 -15.70 5.29 21.61
CA LEU A 348 -15.39 5.75 20.25
C LEU A 348 -13.93 6.20 20.07
N GLY A 349 -13.09 6.02 21.09
CA GLY A 349 -11.64 6.25 21.07
C GLY A 349 -11.17 7.62 21.58
N TRP A 350 -12.06 8.53 21.97
CA TRP A 350 -11.70 9.87 22.45
C TRP A 350 -11.82 10.01 23.95
N ALA A 351 -10.69 10.22 24.62
CA ALA A 351 -10.62 10.41 26.07
C ALA A 351 -10.34 11.86 26.49
N GLY A 352 -10.42 12.81 25.55
CA GLY A 352 -10.21 14.23 25.83
C GLY A 352 -11.32 14.82 26.72
N PRO A 353 -11.06 15.97 27.37
CA PRO A 353 -12.04 16.64 28.23
C PRO A 353 -13.14 17.36 27.45
N ASP A 354 -12.89 17.69 26.19
CA ASP A 354 -13.71 18.51 25.30
C ASP A 354 -14.04 17.72 24.01
N PRO A 355 -14.93 18.22 23.14
CA PRO A 355 -15.14 17.65 21.81
C PRO A 355 -13.82 17.37 21.08
N GLY A 356 -13.86 16.44 20.13
CA GLY A 356 -12.69 16.09 19.33
C GLY A 356 -12.07 17.34 18.70
N PRO A 357 -10.73 17.45 18.63
CA PRO A 357 -10.03 18.69 18.28
C PRO A 357 -10.34 19.15 16.85
N VAL A 358 -10.83 18.26 16.00
CA VAL A 358 -11.15 18.56 14.60
C VAL A 358 -12.65 18.52 14.33
N TRP A 359 -13.49 18.36 15.35
CA TRP A 359 -14.94 18.39 15.19
C TRP A 359 -15.43 19.72 14.64
N VAL A 360 -16.39 19.65 13.70
CA VAL A 360 -17.08 20.81 13.15
C VAL A 360 -18.55 20.47 12.91
N SER A 361 -19.43 20.97 13.79
CA SER A 361 -20.87 20.76 13.68
C SER A 361 -21.46 21.37 12.41
N ASP A 362 -22.42 20.67 11.83
CA ASP A 362 -23.27 21.23 10.80
C ASP A 362 -24.23 22.28 11.36
N PRO A 363 -24.35 23.48 10.76
CA PRO A 363 -25.27 24.50 11.24
C PRO A 363 -26.76 24.08 11.22
N GLU A 364 -27.15 23.19 10.32
CA GLU A 364 -28.54 22.74 10.15
C GLU A 364 -28.85 21.49 10.97
N LYS A 365 -27.85 20.62 11.18
CA LYS A 365 -27.95 19.37 11.95
C LYS A 365 -26.71 19.21 12.87
N PRO A 366 -26.68 19.86 14.03
CA PRO A 366 -25.47 19.96 14.87
C PRO A 366 -24.86 18.65 15.34
N GLU A 367 -25.64 17.57 15.35
CA GLU A 367 -25.23 16.19 15.60
C GLU A 367 -24.41 15.56 14.46
N ARG A 368 -24.42 16.18 13.27
CA ARG A 368 -23.66 15.76 12.09
C ARG A 368 -22.46 16.68 11.87
N SER A 369 -21.45 16.13 11.21
CA SER A 369 -20.24 16.82 10.83
C SER A 369 -20.45 17.60 9.52
N LEU A 370 -20.17 18.91 9.54
CA LEU A 370 -20.19 19.77 8.34
C LEU A 370 -19.22 19.24 7.27
N ARG A 371 -18.09 18.66 7.71
CA ARG A 371 -17.11 18.00 6.83
C ARG A 371 -17.77 16.83 6.10
N SER A 372 -18.48 15.96 6.82
CA SER A 372 -19.15 14.79 6.25
C SER A 372 -20.23 15.20 5.25
N ARG A 373 -21.03 16.24 5.54
CA ARG A 373 -22.02 16.76 4.59
C ARG A 373 -21.37 17.24 3.30
N LYS A 374 -20.33 18.10 3.39
CA LYS A 374 -19.65 18.61 2.19
C LYS A 374 -19.00 17.50 1.39
N PHE A 375 -18.30 16.58 2.05
CA PHE A 375 -17.70 15.41 1.43
C PHE A 375 -18.75 14.56 0.70
N ALA A 376 -19.86 14.23 1.36
CA ALA A 376 -20.92 13.41 0.77
C ALA A 376 -21.54 14.07 -0.47
N ARG A 377 -21.88 15.37 -0.40
CA ARG A 377 -22.43 16.10 -1.55
C ARG A 377 -21.45 16.13 -2.73
N THR A 378 -20.17 16.39 -2.47
CA THR A 378 -19.15 16.39 -3.52
C THR A 378 -18.94 15.01 -4.11
N LEU A 379 -18.88 13.95 -3.28
CA LEU A 379 -18.71 12.58 -3.76
C LEU A 379 -19.89 12.16 -4.65
N LEU A 380 -21.12 12.43 -4.23
CA LEU A 380 -22.34 12.09 -4.98
C LEU A 380 -22.45 12.85 -6.32
N ASP A 381 -21.93 14.08 -6.39
CA ASP A 381 -21.87 14.85 -7.65
C ASP A 381 -20.84 14.27 -8.64
N LYS A 382 -19.78 13.64 -8.14
CA LYS A 382 -18.64 13.19 -8.97
C LYS A 382 -18.65 11.71 -9.30
N VAL A 383 -19.30 10.87 -8.50
CA VAL A 383 -19.38 9.43 -8.73
C VAL A 383 -20.44 9.14 -9.80
N ASP A 384 -20.11 8.27 -10.75
CA ASP A 384 -21.04 7.74 -11.74
C ASP A 384 -22.01 6.74 -11.07
N LEU A 385 -23.16 7.26 -10.65
CA LEU A 385 -24.21 6.48 -10.00
C LEU A 385 -25.01 5.60 -10.98
N GLU A 386 -24.78 5.66 -12.30
CA GLU A 386 -25.39 4.71 -13.25
C GLU A 386 -24.70 3.33 -13.19
N LYS A 387 -23.49 3.28 -12.63
CA LYS A 387 -22.76 2.03 -12.43
C LYS A 387 -23.48 1.12 -11.44
N SER A 388 -23.85 -0.07 -11.90
CA SER A 388 -24.50 -1.10 -11.09
C SER A 388 -23.58 -1.74 -10.06
N ASN A 389 -22.26 -1.62 -10.23
CA ASN A 389 -21.24 -2.14 -9.34
C ASN A 389 -20.75 -1.13 -8.29
N VAL A 390 -21.29 0.09 -8.26
CA VAL A 390 -20.91 1.14 -7.32
C VAL A 390 -22.13 1.60 -6.52
N ASP A 391 -21.99 1.67 -5.20
CA ASP A 391 -23.01 2.18 -4.29
C ASP A 391 -22.41 3.12 -3.24
N ILE A 392 -23.19 4.12 -2.83
CA ILE A 392 -22.78 5.13 -1.85
C ILE A 392 -23.83 5.14 -0.74
N LEU A 393 -23.40 4.88 0.48
CA LEU A 393 -24.26 4.83 1.66
C LEU A 393 -23.90 5.99 2.60
N ILE A 394 -24.85 6.87 2.85
CA ILE A 394 -24.70 7.94 3.84
C ILE A 394 -25.25 7.42 5.16
N VAL A 395 -24.40 7.31 6.17
CA VAL A 395 -24.70 6.59 7.41
C VAL A 395 -24.75 7.59 8.57
N ASP A 396 -25.90 7.75 9.21
CA ASP A 396 -26.09 8.62 10.39
C ASP A 396 -25.52 8.00 11.68
N LYS A 397 -24.24 7.64 11.60
CA LYS A 397 -23.43 7.02 12.64
C LYS A 397 -22.05 7.65 12.65
N HIS A 398 -21.34 7.49 13.75
CA HIS A 398 -19.90 7.74 13.84
C HIS A 398 -19.15 6.49 13.38
N LEU A 399 -17.99 6.65 12.75
CA LEU A 399 -17.23 5.54 12.17
C LEU A 399 -16.93 4.40 13.16
N ASN A 400 -16.66 4.74 14.43
CA ASN A 400 -16.37 3.78 15.49
C ASN A 400 -17.60 3.19 16.19
N GLU A 401 -18.82 3.55 15.80
CA GLU A 401 -20.01 2.88 16.32
C GLU A 401 -20.09 1.44 15.77
N PRO A 402 -20.52 0.46 16.59
CA PRO A 402 -20.59 -0.95 16.18
C PRO A 402 -21.37 -1.19 14.89
N GLU A 403 -22.50 -0.49 14.71
CA GLU A 403 -23.39 -0.63 13.55
C GLU A 403 -22.73 -0.20 12.24
N PHE A 404 -21.79 0.76 12.29
CA PHE A 404 -21.04 1.19 11.11
C PHE A 404 -20.08 0.09 10.64
N ALA A 405 -19.36 -0.52 11.58
CA ALA A 405 -18.46 -1.63 11.28
C ALA A 405 -19.22 -2.89 10.82
N ASP A 406 -20.37 -3.18 11.42
CA ASP A 406 -21.24 -4.29 11.03
C ASP A 406 -21.74 -4.10 9.59
N LEU A 407 -22.26 -2.92 9.25
CA LEU A 407 -22.70 -2.57 7.90
C LEU A 407 -21.58 -2.80 6.88
N MET A 408 -20.38 -2.27 7.14
CA MET A 408 -19.26 -2.43 6.20
C MET A 408 -18.87 -3.90 6.02
N SER A 409 -18.89 -4.68 7.10
CA SER A 409 -18.53 -6.10 7.08
C SER A 409 -19.56 -6.94 6.32
N GLU A 410 -20.85 -6.67 6.54
CA GLU A 410 -21.96 -7.34 5.85
C GLU A 410 -21.96 -7.04 4.35
N LEU A 411 -21.76 -5.76 3.97
CA LEU A 411 -21.61 -5.38 2.56
C LEU A 411 -20.48 -6.16 1.89
N LEU A 412 -19.31 -6.25 2.53
CA LEU A 412 -18.17 -6.96 1.94
C LEU A 412 -18.42 -8.47 1.87
N GLU A 413 -19.00 -9.09 2.90
CA GLU A 413 -19.38 -10.51 2.89
C GLU A 413 -20.39 -10.82 1.78
N GLU A 414 -21.38 -9.97 1.59
CA GLU A 414 -22.37 -10.11 0.51
C GLU A 414 -21.72 -9.99 -0.87
N MET A 415 -20.74 -9.09 -1.05
CA MET A 415 -20.00 -8.97 -2.31
C MET A 415 -19.15 -10.21 -2.58
N LEU A 416 -18.44 -10.72 -1.55
CA LEU A 416 -17.64 -11.93 -1.64
C LEU A 416 -18.49 -13.18 -1.96
N THR A 417 -19.73 -13.21 -1.47
CA THR A 417 -20.66 -14.34 -1.69
C THR A 417 -21.59 -14.15 -2.88
N GLY A 418 -21.45 -13.05 -3.64
CA GLY A 418 -22.28 -12.74 -4.80
C GLY A 418 -23.74 -12.41 -4.48
N ARG A 419 -24.07 -12.14 -3.21
CA ARG A 419 -25.41 -11.74 -2.75
C ARG A 419 -25.65 -10.24 -2.86
N TRP A 420 -24.58 -9.45 -2.88
CA TRP A 420 -24.67 -8.00 -2.91
C TRP A 420 -25.25 -7.49 -4.23
N LYS A 421 -26.07 -6.45 -4.13
CA LYS A 421 -26.53 -5.63 -5.25
C LYS A 421 -26.56 -4.16 -4.83
N LYS A 422 -26.40 -3.24 -5.78
CA LYS A 422 -26.65 -1.81 -5.52
C LYS A 422 -28.02 -1.59 -4.88
N GLY A 423 -28.08 -0.76 -3.84
CA GLY A 423 -29.26 -0.53 -3.02
C GLY A 423 -29.41 -1.48 -1.83
N SER A 424 -28.48 -2.42 -1.63
CA SER A 424 -28.48 -3.27 -0.42
C SER A 424 -28.27 -2.40 0.83
N HIS A 425 -28.97 -2.71 1.92
CA HIS A 425 -28.89 -2.00 3.21
C HIS A 425 -29.42 -0.55 3.22
N HIS A 426 -29.98 -0.03 2.12
CA HIS A 426 -30.55 1.34 2.08
C HIS A 426 -31.84 1.50 2.88
N ASP A 427 -32.45 0.40 3.34
CA ASP A 427 -33.66 0.38 4.17
C ASP A 427 -33.39 0.48 5.68
N LEU A 428 -32.12 0.42 6.09
CA LEU A 428 -31.72 0.56 7.48
C LEU A 428 -32.06 1.96 8.00
N SER A 429 -32.58 2.05 9.22
CA SER A 429 -33.10 3.30 9.81
C SER A 429 -32.07 4.41 10.02
N TYR A 430 -30.79 4.09 9.89
CA TYR A 430 -29.66 5.01 10.02
C TYR A 430 -28.98 5.31 8.68
N ILE A 431 -29.56 4.90 7.55
CA ILE A 431 -29.15 5.38 6.22
C ILE A 431 -29.94 6.65 5.90
N VAL A 432 -29.22 7.65 5.42
CA VAL A 432 -29.73 8.99 5.10
C VAL A 432 -29.85 9.12 3.59
N HIS A 433 -30.94 9.69 3.09
CA HIS A 433 -31.12 9.94 1.66
C HIS A 433 -30.57 11.30 1.24
N LEU A 434 -30.31 11.47 -0.06
CA LEU A 434 -29.72 12.69 -0.63
C LEU A 434 -30.56 13.95 -0.29
N GLU A 435 -31.88 13.82 -0.21
CA GLU A 435 -32.77 14.93 0.15
C GLU A 435 -32.59 15.44 1.59
N GLU A 436 -31.95 14.64 2.45
CA GLU A 436 -31.71 14.95 3.86
C GLU A 436 -30.29 15.49 4.14
N LEU A 437 -29.44 15.57 3.11
CA LEU A 437 -28.07 16.09 3.18
C LEU A 437 -28.02 17.60 3.08
#